data_AF-A0A9X3HZU5-F1
#
_entry.id   AF-A0A9X3HZU5-F1
#
_cell.length_a   1.000
_cell.length_b   1.000
_cell.length_c   1.000
_cell.angle_alpha   90.00
_cell.angle_beta   90.00
_cell.angle_gamma   90.00
#
_symmetry.space_group_name_H-M   'P 1'
#
loop_
_entity.id
_entity.type
_entity.pdbx_description
1 polymer ?
#
loop_
_entity_poly.entity_id
_entity_poly.type
_entity_poly.pdbx_seq_one_letter_code
_entity_poly.pdbx_strand_id
1 'polypeptide(L)'
;MSSSFEKYQKRRLISSYFSVVISIALVLFLLGLLGLLVLNTKKIADHFKEQIALTIYLKDTAKEVEITQLNKTIALAEYTKSTTYVTKEEAAEAHSKEIGEDFMEFL
;
A
#
# COMPACT_ATOMS: atom_id res chain seq x y z
N MET A 1 45.59 -33.67 -32.11
CA MET A 1 45.26 -32.23 -31.95
C MET A 1 43.76 -31.92 -32.00
N SER A 2 42.89 -32.81 -32.48
CA SER A 2 41.43 -32.56 -32.62
C SER A 2 40.63 -32.55 -31.30
N SER A 3 40.96 -33.41 -30.34
CA SER A 3 40.15 -33.64 -29.13
C SER A 3 40.09 -32.48 -28.14
N SER A 4 41.14 -31.64 -28.07
CA SER A 4 41.18 -30.47 -27.18
C SER A 4 40.32 -29.33 -27.73
N PHE A 5 40.33 -29.15 -29.06
CA PHE A 5 39.51 -28.15 -29.75
C PHE A 5 38.02 -28.48 -29.66
N GLU A 6 37.65 -29.75 -29.82
CA GLU A 6 36.26 -30.21 -29.62
C GLU A 6 35.78 -30.01 -28.16
N LYS A 7 36.63 -30.33 -27.16
CA LYS A 7 36.29 -30.08 -25.75
C LYS A 7 36.11 -28.58 -25.45
N TYR A 8 36.95 -27.72 -26.02
CA TYR A 8 36.85 -26.27 -25.85
C TYR A 8 35.57 -25.73 -26.48
N GLN A 9 35.24 -26.12 -27.72
CA GLN A 9 33.99 -25.74 -28.36
C GLN A 9 32.77 -26.23 -27.59
N LYS A 10 32.78 -27.48 -27.10
CA LYS A 10 31.67 -28.05 -26.33
C LYS A 10 31.43 -27.29 -25.02
N ARG A 11 32.49 -26.88 -24.30
CA ARG A 11 32.39 -26.02 -23.11
C ARG A 11 31.84 -24.63 -23.43
N ARG A 12 32.31 -24.00 -24.52
CA ARG A 12 31.82 -22.70 -24.97
C ARG A 12 30.34 -22.73 -25.34
N LEU A 13 29.90 -23.78 -26.03
CA LEU A 13 28.51 -23.99 -26.40
C LEU A 13 27.62 -24.18 -25.17
N ILE A 14 28.02 -25.02 -24.21
CA ILE A 14 27.25 -25.23 -22.96
C ILE A 14 27.13 -23.93 -22.17
N SER A 15 28.20 -23.15 -22.05
CA SER A 15 28.17 -21.84 -21.38
C SER A 15 27.24 -20.86 -22.09
N SER A 16 27.22 -20.86 -23.43
CA SER A 16 26.30 -20.04 -24.21
C SER A 16 24.85 -20.46 -24.01
N TYR A 17 24.54 -21.76 -24.08
CA TYR A 17 23.18 -22.25 -23.85
C TYR A 17 22.71 -21.96 -22.42
N PHE A 18 23.60 -22.11 -21.43
CA PHE A 18 23.29 -21.78 -20.04
C PHE A 18 22.94 -20.29 -19.86
N SER A 19 23.73 -19.40 -20.47
CA SER A 19 23.44 -17.95 -20.45
C SER A 19 22.08 -17.64 -21.11
N VAL A 20 21.78 -18.27 -22.25
CA VAL A 20 20.51 -18.06 -22.96
C VAL A 20 19.32 -18.53 -22.11
N VAL A 21 19.44 -19.69 -21.45
CA VAL A 21 18.39 -20.20 -20.56
C VAL A 21 18.16 -19.26 -19.38
N ILE A 22 19.21 -18.72 -18.77
CA ILE A 22 19.07 -17.73 -17.69
C ILE A 22 18.38 -16.47 -18.20
N SER A 23 18.78 -15.96 -19.37
CA SER A 23 18.14 -14.78 -19.96
C SER A 23 16.64 -15.01 -20.20
N ILE A 24 16.26 -16.13 -20.79
CA ILE A 24 14.84 -16.46 -21.03
C ILE A 24 14.10 -16.64 -19.70
N ALA A 25 14.69 -17.32 -18.72
CA ALA A 25 14.09 -17.51 -17.40
C ALA A 25 13.83 -16.18 -16.68
N LEU A 26 14.76 -15.22 -16.76
CA LEU A 26 14.59 -13.88 -16.19
C LEU A 26 13.46 -13.11 -16.89
N VAL A 27 13.37 -13.19 -18.22
CA VAL A 27 12.28 -12.56 -18.98
C VAL A 27 10.93 -13.16 -18.61
N LEU A 28 10.82 -14.49 -18.58
CA LEU A 28 9.59 -15.19 -18.20
C LEU A 28 9.21 -14.94 -16.75
N PHE A 29 10.20 -14.86 -15.86
CA PHE A 29 9.98 -14.51 -14.46
C PHE A 29 9.41 -13.09 -14.33
N LEU A 30 9.98 -12.12 -15.03
CA LEU A 30 9.48 -10.74 -15.03
C LEU A 30 8.04 -10.67 -15.60
N LEU A 31 7.76 -11.38 -16.69
CA LEU A 31 6.41 -11.47 -17.26
C LEU A 31 5.43 -12.16 -16.30
N GLY A 32 5.86 -13.19 -15.58
CA GLY A 32 5.07 -13.85 -14.55
C GLY A 32 4.74 -12.92 -13.39
N LEU A 33 5.72 -12.16 -12.90
CA LEU A 33 5.49 -11.13 -11.88
C LEU A 33 4.51 -10.05 -12.36
N LEU A 34 4.69 -9.55 -13.58
CA LEU A 34 3.75 -8.59 -14.17
C LEU A 34 2.35 -9.18 -14.31
N GLY A 35 2.22 -10.44 -14.73
CA GLY A 35 0.95 -11.16 -14.78
C GLY A 35 0.28 -11.26 -13.41
N LEU A 36 1.04 -11.60 -12.36
CA LEU A 36 0.54 -11.64 -10.98
C LEU A 36 0.10 -10.25 -10.50
N LEU A 37 0.86 -9.20 -10.81
CA LEU A 37 0.50 -7.82 -10.48
C LEU A 37 -0.80 -7.41 -11.16
N VAL A 38 -0.97 -7.70 -12.46
CA VAL A 38 -2.20 -7.39 -13.21
C VAL A 38 -3.40 -8.13 -12.60
N LEU A 39 -3.27 -9.42 -12.31
CA LEU A 39 -4.34 -10.21 -11.68
C LEU A 39 -4.69 -9.72 -10.27
N ASN A 40 -3.72 -9.22 -9.51
CA ASN A 40 -3.90 -8.72 -8.15
C ASN A 40 -4.04 -7.19 -8.05
N THR A 41 -4.14 -6.48 -9.18
CA THR A 41 -4.12 -5.00 -9.20
C THR A 41 -5.24 -4.42 -8.34
N LYS A 42 -6.44 -5.01 -8.35
CA LYS A 42 -7.55 -4.57 -7.50
C LYS A 42 -7.21 -4.65 -6.01
N LYS A 43 -6.72 -5.80 -5.54
CA LYS A 43 -6.33 -5.98 -4.13
C LYS A 43 -5.25 -4.99 -3.70
N ILE A 44 -4.27 -4.76 -4.57
CA ILE A 44 -3.19 -3.81 -4.31
C ILE A 44 -3.79 -2.39 -4.22
N ALA A 45 -4.60 -1.99 -5.21
CA ALA A 45 -5.23 -0.68 -5.24
C ALA A 45 -6.16 -0.45 -4.04
N ASP A 46 -6.97 -1.45 -3.67
CA ASP A 46 -7.88 -1.38 -2.54
C ASP A 46 -7.09 -1.27 -1.24
N HIS A 47 -6.05 -2.09 -1.04
CA HIS A 47 -5.17 -1.98 0.14
C HIS A 47 -4.60 -0.57 0.31
N PHE A 48 -4.08 0.04 -0.75
CA PHE A 48 -3.56 1.41 -0.68
C PHE A 48 -4.65 2.45 -0.39
N LYS A 49 -5.85 2.31 -0.99
CA LYS A 49 -6.97 3.23 -0.75
C LYS A 49 -7.48 3.14 0.68
N GLU A 50 -7.55 1.94 1.24
CA GLU A 50 -8.03 1.70 2.60
C GLU A 50 -7.09 2.24 3.69
N GLN A 51 -5.83 2.55 3.35
CA GLN A 51 -4.86 3.18 4.26
C GLN A 51 -4.96 4.70 4.32
N ILE A 52 -5.82 5.33 3.50
CA ILE A 52 -5.99 6.78 3.52
C ILE A 52 -6.91 7.15 4.69
N ALA A 53 -6.34 7.75 5.73
CA ALA A 53 -7.09 8.36 6.83
C ALA A 53 -7.37 9.83 6.53
N LEU A 54 -8.63 10.25 6.69
CA LEU A 54 -9.06 11.65 6.58
C LEU A 54 -9.67 12.10 7.91
N THR A 55 -9.12 13.16 8.49
CA THR A 55 -9.65 13.80 9.70
C THR A 55 -10.49 15.02 9.32
N ILE A 56 -11.73 15.06 9.80
CA ILE A 56 -12.65 16.18 9.56
C ILE A 56 -12.84 16.92 10.88
N TYR A 57 -12.39 18.18 10.92
CA TYR A 57 -12.58 19.04 12.08
C TYR A 57 -13.94 19.73 12.00
N LEU A 58 -14.67 19.68 13.12
CA LEU A 58 -15.98 20.30 13.26
C LEU A 58 -15.84 21.62 14.01
N LYS A 59 -16.71 22.58 13.69
CA LYS A 59 -16.77 23.84 14.44
C LYS A 59 -17.34 23.59 15.83
N ASP A 60 -16.85 24.35 16.82
CA ASP A 60 -17.33 24.26 18.21
C ASP A 60 -18.82 24.57 18.39
N THR A 61 -19.39 25.34 17.46
CA THR A 61 -20.79 25.76 17.47
C THR A 61 -21.72 24.81 16.68
N ALA A 62 -21.19 23.72 16.14
CA ALA A 62 -21.97 22.75 15.38
C ALA A 62 -22.99 22.03 16.29
N LYS A 63 -24.24 21.93 15.84
CA LYS A 63 -25.28 21.21 16.59
C LYS A 63 -25.08 19.71 16.47
N GLU A 64 -25.34 18.97 17.54
CA GLU A 64 -25.22 17.50 17.56
C GLU A 64 -26.03 16.81 16.45
N VAL A 65 -27.18 17.38 16.09
CA VAL A 65 -28.03 16.86 15.00
C VAL A 65 -27.29 16.94 13.65
N GLU A 66 -26.60 18.05 13.38
CA GLU A 66 -25.85 18.27 12.14
C GLU A 66 -24.61 17.35 12.08
N ILE A 67 -23.92 17.19 13.22
CA ILE A 67 -22.78 16.27 13.37
C ILE A 67 -23.23 14.83 13.09
N THR A 68 -24.34 14.41 13.68
CA THR A 68 -24.88 13.06 13.50
C THR A 68 -25.31 12.82 12.06
N GLN A 69 -25.92 13.82 11.41
CA GLN A 69 -26.32 13.73 10.01
C GLN A 69 -25.10 13.62 9.08
N LEU A 70 -24.06 14.42 9.32
CA LEU A 70 -22.82 14.35 8.56
C LEU A 70 -22.14 12.99 8.72
N ASN A 71 -22.02 12.50 9.96
CA ASN A 71 -21.43 11.18 10.25
C ASN A 71 -22.18 10.07 9.51
N LYS A 72 -23.52 10.06 9.55
CA LYS A 72 -24.33 9.09 8.80
C LYS A 72 -24.15 9.20 7.30
N THR A 73 -24.08 10.43 6.76
CA THR A 73 -23.91 10.66 5.32
C THR A 73 -22.58 10.10 4.84
N ILE A 74 -21.50 10.32 5.61
CA ILE A 74 -20.17 9.79 5.30
C ILE A 74 -20.15 8.27 5.44
N ALA A 75 -20.73 7.73 6.51
CA ALA A 75 -20.77 6.28 6.77
C ALA A 75 -21.57 5.50 5.70
N LEU A 76 -22.55 6.13 5.04
CA LEU A 76 -23.34 5.52 3.97
C LEU A 76 -22.74 5.70 2.58
N ALA A 77 -21.69 6.51 2.42
CA ALA A 77 -21.08 6.75 1.13
C ALA A 77 -20.26 5.52 0.67
N GLU A 78 -20.37 5.15 -0.60
CA GLU A 78 -19.71 3.95 -1.17
C GLU A 78 -18.18 3.98 -1.09
N TYR A 79 -17.59 5.18 -0.97
CA TYR A 79 -16.14 5.37 -0.86
C TYR A 79 -15.62 5.33 0.58
N THR A 80 -16.51 5.15 1.57
CA THR A 80 -16.15 5.13 2.98
C THR A 80 -16.03 3.69 3.49
N LYS A 81 -14.84 3.33 3.98
CA LYS A 81 -14.64 2.03 4.65
C LYS A 81 -15.12 2.03 6.11
N SER A 82 -14.79 3.10 6.84
CA SER A 82 -15.09 3.26 8.26
C SER A 82 -15.25 4.74 8.58
N THR A 83 -16.05 5.06 9.59
CA THR A 83 -16.16 6.41 10.14
C THR A 83 -16.20 6.31 11.66
N THR A 84 -15.41 7.14 12.32
CA THR A 84 -15.34 7.22 13.78
C THR A 84 -15.52 8.67 14.16
N TYR A 85 -16.52 8.94 15.00
CA TYR A 85 -16.67 10.23 15.64
C TYR A 85 -15.79 10.23 16.89
N VAL A 86 -15.01 11.30 17.06
CA VAL A 86 -14.10 11.50 18.19
C VAL A 86 -14.53 12.79 18.89
N THR A 87 -14.73 12.74 20.20
CA THR A 87 -15.09 13.95 20.96
C THR A 87 -13.91 14.90 21.12
N LYS A 88 -14.14 16.13 21.58
CA LYS A 88 -13.05 17.09 21.80
C LYS A 88 -12.07 16.60 22.86
N GLU A 89 -12.59 15.95 23.90
CA GLU A 89 -11.81 15.39 25.01
C GLU A 89 -10.94 14.23 24.53
N GLU A 90 -11.52 13.29 23.77
CA GLU A 90 -10.78 12.16 23.17
C GLU A 90 -9.71 12.65 22.17
N ALA A 91 -10.05 13.67 21.37
CA ALA A 91 -9.11 14.26 20.43
C ALA A 91 -7.95 14.97 21.14
N ALA A 92 -8.23 15.69 22.24
CA ALA A 92 -7.20 16.32 23.06
C ALA A 92 -6.29 15.27 23.71
N GLU A 93 -6.84 14.19 24.28
CA GLU A 93 -6.04 13.11 24.87
C GLU A 93 -5.16 12.41 23.84
N ALA A 94 -5.70 12.10 22.65
CA ALA A 94 -4.95 11.48 21.57
C ALA A 94 -3.80 12.39 21.09
N HIS A 95 -4.06 13.70 20.97
CA HIS A 95 -3.06 14.67 20.54
C HIS A 95 -1.97 14.88 21.59
N SER A 96 -2.34 14.97 22.87
CA SER A 96 -1.37 15.04 23.98
C SER A 96 -0.48 13.80 24.03
N LYS A 97 -1.02 12.60 23.77
CA LYS A 97 -0.22 11.35 23.70
C LYS A 97 0.77 11.34 22.54
N GLU A 98 0.40 11.93 21.41
CA GLU A 98 1.24 11.97 20.21
C GLU A 98 2.36 13.02 20.34
N ILE A 99 2.08 14.14 20.99
CA ILE A 99 3.04 15.25 21.20
C ILE A 99 3.91 15.02 22.45
N GLY A 100 3.43 14.29 23.45
CA GLY A 100 4.15 14.01 24.70
C GLY A 100 4.07 15.12 25.75
N GLU A 101 3.24 16.15 25.50
CA GLU A 101 2.95 17.26 26.43
C GLU A 101 1.43 17.36 26.62
N ASP A 102 0.98 17.84 27.78
CA ASP A 102 -0.45 18.03 28.04
C ASP A 102 -0.96 19.27 27.28
N PHE A 103 -1.49 19.05 26.08
CA PHE A 103 -1.96 20.09 25.16
C PHE A 103 -3.01 21.02 25.79
N MET A 104 -3.75 20.53 26.81
CA MET A 104 -4.75 21.31 27.55
C MET A 104 -4.14 22.38 28.47
N GLU A 105 -2.84 22.34 28.74
CA GLU A 105 -2.14 23.35 29.55
C GLU A 105 -1.78 24.61 28.73
N PHE A 106 -1.87 24.54 27.40
CA PHE A 106 -1.46 25.61 26.47
C PHE A 106 -2.62 26.39 25.81
N LEU A 107 -3.88 25.99 26.03
CA LEU A 107 -5.10 26.65 25.53
C LEU A 107 -5.85 27.37 26.64
#